data_AF-A0A928HDQ1-F1
#
_entry.id   AF-A0A928HDQ1-F1
#
_cell.length_a   1.000
_cell.length_b   1.000
_cell.length_c   1.000
_cell.angle_alpha   90.00
_cell.angle_beta   90.00
_cell.angle_gamma   90.00
#
_symmetry.space_group_name_H-M   'P 1'
#
loop_
_entity.id
_entity.type
_entity.pdbx_description
1 polymer ?
#
loop_
_entity_poly.entity_id
_entity_poly.type
_entity_poly.pdbx_seq_one_letter_code
_entity_poly.pdbx_strand_id
1 'polypeptide(L)'
;MDALIEKLKSRQKLSGKEIRELFLKRDQWTVDIYPVLAKRALDMGENFYAYDIAEKINPSDEKMALQKLHIMALALARSGSLTRASELLQELPDSNDSEIVGLKSRILKDMAINSSDQMQKKEYFKKAADMSLAVFHEKQQYYNGINAASCLFMAGFKEEAQALVEKNVMPLCLKEEDQDDLWLIATKGECYLLLEKFAESAECYSKAAEIAINEGSLGSFASTLKQFYMLGENFKPEEIKPIIEKMNLPCIAIFSGHMIDRPGRKVPRFPAYAEEQVRAELAAAVKKYNIHYAYVSCACGGDILFIEEVLKNDGMCFILPPLPLEATIQNSVDIIPGANWKERLERILEHENVILLESECDEIGAEDDAIVYDFTNRFLLGSALHRASALHFPMCGVTVWNLEKSGLTGGTDSAVALWQDKNIPIEIITPEIKK
;
A
#
# COMPACT_ATOMS: atom_id res chain seq x y z
N MET A 1 5.05 21.40 -15.52
CA MET A 1 5.12 20.20 -16.37
C MET A 1 6.57 19.83 -16.64
N ASP A 2 7.33 20.70 -17.31
CA ASP A 2 8.74 20.45 -17.65
C ASP A 2 9.62 20.12 -16.44
N ALA A 3 9.41 20.78 -15.29
CA ALA A 3 10.11 20.46 -14.05
C ALA A 3 9.86 19.01 -13.57
N LEU A 4 8.64 18.49 -13.68
CA LEU A 4 8.31 17.10 -13.30
C LEU A 4 8.88 16.09 -14.29
N ILE A 5 8.90 16.44 -15.58
CA ILE A 5 9.53 15.61 -16.63
C ILE A 5 11.04 15.53 -16.40
N GLU A 6 11.70 16.64 -16.09
CA GLU A 6 13.13 16.64 -15.76
C GLU A 6 13.42 15.92 -14.44
N LYS A 7 12.54 16.03 -13.42
CA LYS A 7 12.59 15.24 -12.19
C LYS A 7 12.55 13.72 -12.49
N LEU A 8 11.62 13.29 -13.34
CA LEU A 8 11.52 11.90 -13.78
C LEU A 8 12.77 11.42 -14.53
N LYS A 9 13.28 12.21 -15.49
CA LYS A 9 14.48 11.86 -16.28
C LYS A 9 15.75 11.80 -15.44
N SER A 10 15.87 12.70 -14.48
CA SER A 10 16.99 12.73 -13.52
C SER A 10 16.87 11.68 -12.42
N ARG A 11 15.87 10.78 -12.50
CA ARG A 11 15.57 9.73 -11.51
C ARG A 11 15.33 10.29 -10.10
N GLN A 12 14.96 11.55 -9.99
CA GLN A 12 14.51 12.12 -8.72
C GLN A 12 13.15 11.53 -8.35
N LYS A 13 12.88 11.45 -7.04
CA LYS A 13 11.67 10.82 -6.52
C LYS A 13 10.44 11.61 -6.91
N LEU A 14 9.54 10.97 -7.65
CA LEU A 14 8.18 11.47 -7.80
C LEU A 14 7.30 10.98 -6.65
N SER A 15 6.39 11.83 -6.18
CA SER A 15 5.27 11.45 -5.31
C SER A 15 4.14 10.81 -6.14
N GLY A 16 3.22 10.11 -5.47
CA GLY A 16 2.03 9.56 -6.15
C GLY A 16 1.17 10.65 -6.79
N LYS A 17 1.10 11.83 -6.15
CA LYS A 17 0.44 13.03 -6.69
C LYS A 17 1.10 13.49 -7.99
N GLU A 18 2.43 13.59 -8.02
CA GLU A 18 3.18 13.97 -9.22
C GLU A 18 3.00 12.97 -10.37
N ILE A 19 2.96 11.66 -10.07
CA ILE A 19 2.70 10.62 -11.09
C ILE A 19 1.29 10.77 -11.67
N ARG A 20 0.28 10.94 -10.81
CA ARG A 20 -1.11 11.13 -11.24
C ARG A 20 -1.25 12.42 -12.06
N GLU A 21 -0.64 13.51 -11.62
CA GLU A 21 -0.65 14.79 -12.34
C GLU A 21 0.03 14.69 -13.71
N LEU A 22 1.16 13.99 -13.79
CA LEU A 22 1.83 13.72 -15.06
C LEU A 22 0.87 12.96 -15.99
N PHE A 23 0.31 11.83 -15.55
CA PHE A 23 -0.51 10.96 -16.40
C PHE A 23 -1.84 11.59 -16.83
N LEU A 24 -2.50 12.36 -15.96
CA LEU A 24 -3.73 13.07 -16.30
C LEU A 24 -3.50 14.15 -17.35
N LYS A 25 -2.30 14.74 -17.39
CA LYS A 25 -1.92 15.78 -18.37
C LYS A 25 -1.11 15.22 -19.55
N ARG A 26 -1.22 13.91 -19.83
CA ARG A 26 -0.46 13.22 -20.89
C ARG A 26 -0.62 13.81 -22.28
N ASP A 27 -1.77 14.41 -22.59
CA ASP A 27 -2.01 15.05 -23.89
C ASP A 27 -1.14 16.29 -24.12
N GLN A 28 -0.47 16.79 -23.07
CA GLN A 28 0.43 17.94 -23.12
C GLN A 28 1.91 17.54 -23.28
N TRP A 29 2.23 16.25 -23.33
CA TRP A 29 3.61 15.79 -23.41
C TRP A 29 4.19 15.94 -24.82
N THR A 30 5.44 16.37 -24.89
CA THR A 30 6.21 16.50 -26.15
C THR A 30 7.28 15.42 -26.33
N VAL A 31 7.49 14.58 -25.30
CA VAL A 31 8.46 13.48 -25.27
C VAL A 31 7.76 12.24 -24.72
N ASP A 32 8.04 11.07 -25.30
CA ASP A 32 7.56 9.80 -24.74
C ASP A 32 8.29 9.49 -23.42
N ILE A 33 7.53 9.56 -22.32
CA ILE A 33 7.99 9.22 -20.97
C ILE A 33 7.24 8.00 -20.39
N TYR A 34 6.36 7.36 -21.17
CA TYR A 34 5.50 6.28 -20.69
C TYR A 34 6.30 5.13 -20.06
N PRO A 35 7.42 4.63 -20.64
CA PRO A 35 8.17 3.52 -20.04
C PRO A 35 8.76 3.86 -18.67
N VAL A 36 9.32 5.06 -18.52
CA VAL A 36 9.95 5.51 -17.26
C VAL A 36 8.88 5.76 -16.21
N LEU A 37 7.78 6.40 -16.58
CA LEU A 37 6.67 6.68 -15.68
C LEU A 37 5.98 5.41 -15.22
N ALA A 38 5.74 4.45 -16.13
CA ALA A 38 5.10 3.17 -15.81
C ALA A 38 5.96 2.35 -14.84
N LYS A 39 7.28 2.30 -15.06
CA LYS A 39 8.20 1.65 -14.14
C LYS A 39 8.19 2.33 -12.77
N ARG A 40 8.22 3.67 -12.72
CA ARG A 40 8.18 4.41 -11.46
C ARG A 40 6.87 4.18 -10.69
N ALA A 41 5.72 4.16 -11.38
CA ALA A 41 4.44 3.83 -10.76
C ALA A 41 4.46 2.42 -10.15
N LEU A 42 5.04 1.46 -10.87
CA LEU A 42 5.21 0.08 -10.39
C LEU A 42 6.12 -0.01 -9.16
N ASP A 43 7.23 0.73 -9.14
CA ASP A 43 8.17 0.78 -8.00
C ASP A 43 7.51 1.39 -6.75
N MET A 44 6.55 2.29 -6.92
CA MET A 44 5.76 2.88 -5.84
C MET A 44 4.56 2.05 -5.40
N GLY A 45 4.27 0.94 -6.10
CA GLY A 45 3.11 0.10 -5.82
C GLY A 45 1.78 0.60 -6.40
N GLU A 46 1.81 1.62 -7.25
CA GLU A 46 0.65 2.18 -7.96
C GLU A 46 0.29 1.29 -9.18
N ASN A 47 -0.11 0.04 -8.91
CA ASN A 47 -0.21 -1.01 -9.92
C ASN A 47 -1.24 -0.71 -11.03
N PHE A 48 -2.40 -0.13 -10.71
CA PHE A 48 -3.39 0.24 -11.74
C PHE A 48 -2.86 1.32 -12.68
N TYR A 49 -2.27 2.37 -12.13
CA TYR A 49 -1.61 3.40 -12.95
C TYR A 49 -0.47 2.82 -13.76
N ALA A 50 0.37 1.95 -13.18
CA ALA A 50 1.46 1.31 -13.91
C ALA A 50 0.95 0.53 -15.13
N TYR A 51 -0.18 -0.19 -15.00
CA TYR A 51 -0.82 -0.89 -16.11
C TYR A 51 -1.35 0.08 -17.17
N ASP A 52 -2.14 1.07 -16.77
CA ASP A 52 -2.76 2.03 -17.69
C ASP A 52 -1.72 2.86 -18.45
N ILE A 53 -0.64 3.28 -17.77
CA ILE A 53 0.50 3.98 -18.37
C ILE A 53 1.24 3.05 -19.34
N ALA A 54 1.51 1.80 -18.93
CA ALA A 54 2.22 0.83 -19.77
C ALA A 54 1.43 0.48 -21.04
N GLU A 55 0.10 0.42 -20.97
CA GLU A 55 -0.76 0.17 -22.14
C GLU A 55 -0.50 1.19 -23.25
N LYS A 56 -0.23 2.46 -22.88
CA LYS A 56 0.03 3.57 -23.82
C LYS A 56 1.44 3.56 -24.43
N ILE A 57 2.36 2.73 -23.93
CA ILE A 57 3.69 2.58 -24.54
C ILE A 57 3.52 2.06 -25.97
N ASN A 58 4.13 2.76 -26.93
CA ASN A 58 4.22 2.34 -28.32
C ASN A 58 5.64 1.82 -28.60
N PRO A 59 5.89 0.50 -28.58
CA PRO A 59 7.23 -0.04 -28.63
C PRO A 59 7.96 0.29 -29.94
N SER A 60 9.16 0.87 -29.83
CA SER A 60 10.04 1.11 -30.98
C SER A 60 10.89 -0.10 -31.36
N ASP A 61 11.06 -1.05 -30.44
CA ASP A 61 11.87 -2.25 -30.60
C ASP A 61 11.37 -3.40 -29.69
N GLU A 62 11.96 -4.58 -29.86
CA GLU A 62 11.61 -5.79 -29.10
C GLU A 62 11.88 -5.63 -27.59
N LYS A 63 12.95 -4.94 -27.20
CA LYS A 63 13.29 -4.72 -25.80
C LYS A 63 12.21 -3.91 -25.09
N MET A 64 11.72 -2.86 -25.75
CA MET A 64 10.63 -2.02 -25.25
C MET A 64 9.29 -2.78 -25.23
N ALA A 65 9.06 -3.65 -26.20
CA ALA A 65 7.87 -4.52 -26.22
C ALA A 65 7.88 -5.49 -25.02
N LEU A 66 9.02 -6.12 -24.74
CA LEU A 66 9.20 -6.99 -23.58
C LEU A 66 9.06 -6.22 -22.27
N GLN A 67 9.63 -5.01 -22.19
CA GLN A 67 9.48 -4.15 -21.01
C GLN A 67 8.01 -3.79 -20.75
N LYS A 68 7.26 -3.42 -21.80
CA LYS A 68 5.82 -3.15 -21.71
C LYS A 68 5.06 -4.36 -21.15
N LEU A 69 5.26 -5.53 -21.76
CA LEU A 69 4.61 -6.77 -21.33
C LEU A 69 4.97 -7.13 -19.87
N HIS A 70 6.24 -6.98 -19.49
CA HIS A 70 6.70 -7.21 -18.12
C HIS A 70 5.93 -6.31 -17.14
N ILE A 71 5.91 -4.99 -17.36
CA ILE A 71 5.26 -4.04 -16.45
C ILE A 71 3.77 -4.37 -16.31
N MET A 72 3.08 -4.61 -17.43
CA MET A 72 1.66 -4.95 -17.44
C MET A 72 1.36 -6.25 -16.69
N ALA A 73 2.12 -7.31 -16.96
CA ALA A 73 1.92 -8.60 -16.31
C ALA A 73 2.26 -8.54 -14.81
N LEU A 74 3.32 -7.83 -14.41
CA LEU A 74 3.67 -7.64 -13.00
C LEU A 74 2.63 -6.80 -12.25
N ALA A 75 2.10 -5.74 -12.88
CA ALA A 75 1.02 -4.94 -12.33
C ALA A 75 -0.25 -5.79 -12.11
N LEU A 76 -0.67 -6.58 -13.11
CA LEU A 76 -1.82 -7.47 -12.99
C LEU A 76 -1.64 -8.52 -11.91
N ALA A 77 -0.45 -9.14 -11.82
CA ALA A 77 -0.15 -10.12 -10.78
C ALA A 77 -0.20 -9.50 -9.38
N ARG A 78 0.34 -8.28 -9.21
CA ARG A 78 0.26 -7.53 -7.94
C ARG A 78 -1.15 -7.10 -7.58
N SER A 79 -2.01 -6.86 -8.57
CA SER A 79 -3.44 -6.55 -8.37
C SER A 79 -4.34 -7.80 -8.23
N GLY A 80 -3.77 -9.01 -8.24
CA GLY A 80 -4.52 -10.26 -8.06
C GLY A 80 -5.18 -10.82 -9.32
N SER A 81 -4.98 -10.21 -10.49
CA SER A 81 -5.53 -10.67 -11.78
C SER A 81 -4.65 -11.76 -12.41
N LEU A 82 -4.56 -12.92 -11.74
CA LEU A 82 -3.64 -14.00 -12.11
C LEU A 82 -3.89 -14.59 -13.49
N THR A 83 -5.16 -14.75 -13.88
CA THR A 83 -5.53 -15.27 -15.21
C THR A 83 -4.98 -14.36 -16.30
N ARG A 84 -5.24 -13.06 -16.21
CA ARG A 84 -4.80 -12.09 -17.22
C ARG A 84 -3.29 -11.92 -17.23
N ALA A 85 -2.65 -11.94 -16.06
CA ALA A 85 -1.20 -11.92 -15.96
C ALA A 85 -0.56 -13.16 -16.61
N SER A 86 -1.19 -14.33 -16.47
CA SER A 86 -0.73 -15.59 -17.09
C SER A 86 -0.91 -15.60 -18.61
N GLU A 87 -1.98 -14.99 -19.13
CA GLU A 87 -2.18 -14.82 -20.57
C GLU A 87 -1.06 -13.96 -21.18
N LEU A 88 -0.74 -12.82 -20.58
CA LEU A 88 0.36 -11.96 -21.05
C LEU A 88 1.73 -12.64 -20.98
N LEU A 89 1.94 -13.54 -20.00
CA LEU A 89 3.17 -14.31 -19.91
C LEU A 89 3.35 -15.30 -21.08
N GLN A 90 2.27 -15.80 -21.68
CA GLN A 90 2.37 -16.71 -22.83
C GLN A 90 2.88 -15.99 -24.08
N GLU A 91 2.75 -14.66 -24.12
CA GLU A 91 3.30 -13.81 -25.18
C GLU A 91 4.80 -13.54 -24.99
N LEU A 92 5.35 -13.78 -23.79
CA LEU A 92 6.79 -13.64 -23.55
C LEU A 92 7.56 -14.84 -24.10
N PRO A 93 8.73 -14.61 -24.74
CA PRO A 93 9.54 -15.67 -25.29
C PRO A 93 10.01 -16.62 -24.17
N ASP A 94 10.23 -17.88 -24.54
CA ASP A 94 11.01 -18.78 -23.71
C ASP A 94 12.47 -18.31 -23.73
N SER A 95 12.88 -17.77 -22.59
CA SER A 95 14.13 -17.06 -22.42
C SER A 95 14.73 -17.43 -21.06
N ASN A 96 16.05 -17.55 -21.02
CA ASN A 96 16.81 -17.61 -19.76
C ASN A 96 17.03 -16.20 -19.19
N ASP A 97 16.35 -15.17 -19.71
CA ASP A 97 16.35 -13.85 -19.10
C ASP A 97 15.79 -13.91 -17.68
N SER A 98 16.52 -13.30 -16.75
CA SER A 98 16.26 -13.45 -15.33
C SER A 98 14.99 -12.70 -14.91
N GLU A 99 14.65 -11.60 -15.57
CA GLU A 99 13.44 -10.84 -15.28
C GLU A 99 12.20 -11.62 -15.75
N ILE A 100 12.27 -12.22 -16.94
CA ILE A 100 11.19 -13.07 -17.48
C ILE A 100 10.97 -14.30 -16.60
N VAL A 101 12.04 -15.00 -16.23
CA VAL A 101 11.94 -16.18 -15.35
C VAL A 101 11.45 -15.81 -13.96
N GLY A 102 11.91 -14.68 -13.41
CA GLY A 102 11.42 -14.15 -12.14
C GLY A 102 9.91 -13.90 -12.14
N LEU A 103 9.38 -13.33 -13.23
CA LEU A 103 7.94 -13.08 -13.38
C LEU A 103 7.14 -14.39 -13.56
N LYS A 104 7.61 -15.32 -14.39
CA LYS A 104 6.99 -16.65 -14.54
C LYS A 104 6.96 -17.41 -13.19
N SER A 105 8.08 -17.40 -12.46
CA SER A 105 8.21 -17.99 -11.12
C SER A 105 7.23 -17.35 -10.12
N ARG A 106 7.09 -16.02 -10.14
CA ARG A 106 6.12 -15.30 -9.31
C ARG A 106 4.68 -15.75 -9.56
N ILE A 107 4.27 -15.88 -10.82
CA ILE A 107 2.90 -16.28 -11.16
C ILE A 107 2.62 -17.73 -10.73
N LEU A 108 3.59 -18.64 -10.89
CA LEU A 108 3.48 -20.01 -10.36
C LEU A 108 3.35 -20.02 -8.82
N LYS A 109 4.12 -19.21 -8.10
CA LYS A 109 3.98 -19.04 -6.64
C LYS A 109 2.58 -18.56 -6.27
N ASP A 110 2.06 -17.58 -6.99
CA ASP A 110 0.73 -17.03 -6.75
C ASP A 110 -0.38 -18.06 -7.05
N MET A 111 -0.24 -18.86 -8.12
CA MET A 111 -1.10 -20.01 -8.39
C MET A 111 -1.03 -21.06 -7.28
N ALA A 112 0.16 -21.32 -6.75
CA ALA A 112 0.37 -22.28 -5.66
C ALA A 112 -0.36 -21.86 -4.38
N ILE A 113 -0.27 -20.58 -4.00
CA ILE A 113 -0.96 -20.02 -2.83
C ILE A 113 -2.48 -20.11 -2.98
N ASN A 114 -3.01 -19.87 -4.18
CA ASN A 114 -4.45 -19.90 -4.44
C ASN A 114 -4.99 -21.32 -4.73
N SER A 115 -4.13 -22.34 -4.79
CA SER A 115 -4.55 -23.72 -5.02
C SER A 115 -5.02 -24.38 -3.72
N SER A 116 -6.23 -24.95 -3.74
CA SER A 116 -6.75 -25.77 -2.64
C SER A 116 -6.22 -27.22 -2.67
N ASP A 117 -5.62 -27.66 -3.78
CA ASP A 117 -5.02 -28.98 -3.91
C ASP A 117 -3.54 -28.94 -3.50
N GLN A 118 -3.21 -29.66 -2.43
CA GLN A 118 -1.85 -29.72 -1.88
C GLN A 118 -0.83 -30.31 -2.85
N MET A 119 -1.23 -31.27 -3.70
CA MET A 119 -0.35 -31.85 -4.71
C MET A 119 -0.06 -30.84 -5.81
N GLN A 120 -1.10 -30.15 -6.29
CA GLN A 120 -0.96 -29.11 -7.30
C GLN A 120 -0.14 -27.91 -6.80
N LYS A 121 -0.36 -27.50 -5.54
CA LYS A 121 0.43 -26.48 -4.84
C LYS A 121 1.91 -26.85 -4.81
N LYS A 122 2.25 -28.09 -4.42
CA LYS A 122 3.62 -28.59 -4.42
C LYS A 122 4.23 -28.59 -5.82
N GLU A 123 3.48 -29.00 -6.84
CA GLU A 123 3.94 -29.02 -8.22
C GLU A 123 4.25 -27.61 -8.74
N TYR A 124 3.41 -26.62 -8.46
CA TYR A 124 3.65 -25.24 -8.86
C TYR A 124 4.92 -24.66 -8.22
N PHE A 125 5.11 -24.87 -6.92
CA PHE A 125 6.35 -24.46 -6.25
C PHE A 125 7.58 -25.18 -6.81
N LYS A 126 7.47 -26.49 -7.09
CA LYS A 126 8.61 -27.23 -7.67
C LYS A 126 8.96 -26.73 -9.08
N LYS A 127 7.97 -26.46 -9.93
CA LYS A 127 8.19 -25.85 -11.24
C LYS A 127 8.86 -24.47 -11.13
N ALA A 128 8.38 -23.63 -10.22
CA ALA A 128 8.98 -22.32 -9.96
C ALA A 128 10.45 -22.45 -9.48
N ALA A 129 10.74 -23.42 -8.60
CA ALA A 129 12.09 -23.71 -8.14
C ALA A 129 13.00 -24.14 -9.29
N ASP A 130 12.57 -25.09 -10.13
CA ASP A 130 13.37 -25.63 -11.23
C ASP A 130 13.74 -24.56 -12.25
N MET A 131 12.80 -23.66 -12.58
CA MET A 131 13.06 -22.52 -13.46
C MET A 131 14.10 -21.56 -12.87
N SER A 132 13.94 -21.19 -11.59
CA SER A 132 14.89 -20.30 -10.91
C SER A 132 16.27 -20.96 -10.73
N LEU A 133 16.34 -22.26 -10.48
CA LEU A 133 17.59 -23.03 -10.39
C LEU A 133 18.34 -23.06 -11.72
N ALA A 134 17.65 -23.30 -12.83
CA ALA A 134 18.27 -23.34 -14.15
C ALA A 134 19.01 -22.03 -14.47
N VAL A 135 18.36 -20.89 -14.23
CA VAL A 135 19.00 -19.57 -14.42
C VAL A 135 20.09 -19.31 -13.39
N PHE A 136 19.89 -19.76 -12.14
CA PHE A 136 20.90 -19.61 -11.09
C PHE A 136 22.20 -20.34 -11.42
N HIS A 137 22.12 -21.57 -11.95
CA HIS A 137 23.29 -22.35 -12.35
C HIS A 137 24.11 -21.65 -13.43
N GLU A 138 23.43 -21.03 -14.40
CA GLU A 138 24.08 -20.30 -15.49
C GLU A 138 24.68 -18.96 -15.04
N LYS A 139 23.90 -18.17 -14.28
CA LYS A 139 24.23 -16.76 -14.02
C LYS A 139 24.79 -16.45 -12.64
N GLN A 140 24.70 -17.38 -11.69
CA GLN A 140 25.17 -17.21 -10.30
C GLN A 140 24.61 -15.95 -9.61
N GLN A 141 23.35 -15.62 -9.90
CA GLN A 141 22.67 -14.45 -9.35
C GLN A 141 21.92 -14.80 -8.07
N TYR A 142 22.23 -14.10 -6.96
CA TYR A 142 21.65 -14.40 -5.65
C TYR A 142 20.11 -14.41 -5.65
N TYR A 143 19.46 -13.52 -6.40
CA TYR A 143 18.01 -13.41 -6.43
C TYR A 143 17.32 -14.62 -7.12
N ASN A 144 17.98 -15.24 -8.09
CA ASN A 144 17.47 -16.49 -8.68
C ASN A 144 17.70 -17.66 -7.71
N GLY A 145 18.85 -17.68 -7.03
CA GLY A 145 19.18 -18.70 -6.03
C GLY A 145 18.23 -18.68 -4.83
N ILE A 146 17.92 -17.50 -4.28
CA ILE A 146 16.99 -17.40 -3.15
C ILE A 146 15.56 -17.74 -3.55
N ASN A 147 15.09 -17.31 -4.74
CA ASN A 147 13.79 -17.69 -5.25
C ASN A 147 13.66 -19.20 -5.42
N ALA A 148 14.70 -19.86 -5.92
CA ALA A 148 14.77 -21.31 -5.99
C ALA A 148 14.67 -21.96 -4.60
N ALA A 149 15.51 -21.52 -3.65
CA ALA A 149 15.50 -22.06 -2.29
C ALA A 149 14.14 -21.91 -1.61
N SER A 150 13.52 -20.75 -1.71
CA SER A 150 12.22 -20.48 -1.13
C SER A 150 11.12 -21.33 -1.76
N CYS A 151 11.15 -21.53 -3.08
CA CYS A 151 10.20 -22.42 -3.74
C CYS A 151 10.42 -23.90 -3.35
N LEU A 152 11.67 -24.36 -3.20
CA LEU A 152 11.97 -25.71 -2.69
C LEU A 152 11.45 -25.89 -1.26
N PHE A 153 11.66 -24.89 -0.40
CA PHE A 153 11.19 -24.90 0.98
C PHE A 153 9.66 -25.02 1.04
N MET A 154 8.94 -24.19 0.26
CA MET A 154 7.48 -24.22 0.15
C MET A 154 6.94 -25.52 -0.47
N ALA A 155 7.72 -26.18 -1.33
CA ALA A 155 7.40 -27.51 -1.87
C ALA A 155 7.68 -28.66 -0.89
N GLY A 156 8.20 -28.36 0.30
CA GLY A 156 8.50 -29.32 1.37
C GLY A 156 9.89 -29.95 1.29
N PHE A 157 10.79 -29.44 0.45
CA PHE A 157 12.18 -29.89 0.34
C PHE A 157 13.09 -29.00 1.20
N LYS A 158 12.86 -29.00 2.52
CA LYS A 158 13.50 -28.06 3.45
C LYS A 158 15.02 -28.21 3.49
N GLU A 159 15.53 -29.43 3.57
CA GLU A 159 16.96 -29.71 3.66
C GLU A 159 17.69 -29.29 2.38
N GLU A 160 17.05 -29.50 1.21
CA GLU A 160 17.58 -29.08 -0.08
C GLU A 160 17.64 -27.55 -0.19
N ALA A 161 16.57 -26.87 0.23
CA ALA A 161 16.51 -25.41 0.27
C ALA A 161 17.59 -24.82 1.19
N GLN A 162 17.73 -25.34 2.40
CA GLN A 162 18.74 -24.90 3.36
C GLN A 162 20.15 -25.16 2.83
N ALA A 163 20.42 -26.34 2.27
CA ALA A 163 21.72 -26.65 1.68
C ALA A 163 22.08 -25.70 0.52
N LEU A 164 21.12 -25.35 -0.33
CA LEU A 164 21.30 -24.37 -1.41
C LEU A 164 21.63 -22.98 -0.85
N VAL A 165 20.94 -22.55 0.21
CA VAL A 165 21.20 -21.26 0.87
C VAL A 165 22.60 -21.23 1.48
N GLU A 166 22.96 -22.22 2.29
CA GLU A 166 24.25 -22.25 3.01
C GLU A 166 25.44 -22.34 2.06
N LYS A 167 25.36 -23.20 1.04
CA LYS A 167 26.50 -23.52 0.19
C LYS A 167 26.66 -22.57 -0.99
N ASN A 168 25.57 -21.95 -1.45
CA ASN A 168 25.58 -21.18 -2.69
C ASN A 168 25.06 -19.76 -2.53
N VAL A 169 23.84 -19.56 -2.03
CA VAL A 169 23.19 -18.24 -2.06
C VAL A 169 23.79 -17.26 -1.06
N MET A 170 23.87 -17.63 0.23
CA MET A 170 24.41 -16.75 1.26
C MET A 170 25.87 -16.36 0.98
N PRO A 171 26.78 -17.27 0.56
CA PRO A 171 28.14 -16.88 0.17
C PRO A 171 28.20 -15.89 -1.00
N LEU A 172 27.24 -15.90 -1.93
CA LEU A 172 27.16 -14.90 -2.99
C LEU A 172 26.73 -13.54 -2.41
N CYS A 173 25.70 -13.51 -1.57
CA CYS A 173 25.25 -12.29 -0.92
C CYS A 173 26.33 -11.63 -0.04
N LEU A 174 27.16 -12.42 0.64
CA LEU A 174 28.22 -11.90 1.51
C LEU A 174 29.44 -11.36 0.75
N LYS A 175 29.58 -11.66 -0.55
CA LYS A 175 30.64 -11.09 -1.40
C LYS A 175 30.30 -9.71 -1.94
N GLU A 176 29.01 -9.40 -2.03
CA GLU A 176 28.52 -8.11 -2.48
C GLU A 176 28.59 -7.09 -1.34
N GLU A 177 28.92 -5.83 -1.66
CA GLU A 177 28.90 -4.74 -0.70
C GLU A 177 27.45 -4.28 -0.43
N ASP A 178 27.09 -4.17 0.85
CA ASP A 178 25.74 -3.78 1.31
C ASP A 178 25.49 -2.26 1.19
N GLN A 179 25.70 -1.66 0.01
CA GLN A 179 25.53 -0.22 -0.29
C GLN A 179 24.06 0.24 -0.25
N ASP A 180 23.34 -0.15 0.81
CA ASP A 180 21.90 0.03 1.01
C ASP A 180 21.07 -0.52 -0.14
N ASP A 181 21.55 -1.59 -0.79
CA ASP A 181 20.79 -2.34 -1.78
C ASP A 181 19.66 -3.12 -1.10
N LEU A 182 18.44 -2.64 -1.29
CA LEU A 182 17.20 -3.26 -0.81
C LEU A 182 17.13 -4.75 -1.15
N TRP A 183 17.47 -5.15 -2.37
CA TRP A 183 17.34 -6.53 -2.84
C TRP A 183 18.36 -7.44 -2.19
N LEU A 184 19.60 -6.98 -2.05
CA LEU A 184 20.65 -7.74 -1.39
C LEU A 184 20.32 -7.96 0.09
N ILE A 185 19.91 -6.90 0.80
CA ILE A 185 19.58 -6.96 2.23
C ILE A 185 18.34 -7.82 2.47
N ALA A 186 17.29 -7.66 1.66
CA ALA A 186 16.11 -8.53 1.70
C ALA A 186 16.46 -10.00 1.45
N THR A 187 17.34 -10.26 0.47
CA THR A 187 17.80 -11.62 0.16
C THR A 187 18.56 -12.23 1.36
N LYS A 188 19.42 -11.46 2.03
CA LYS A 188 20.10 -11.90 3.26
C LYS A 188 19.09 -12.24 4.37
N GLY A 189 18.08 -11.41 4.56
CA GLY A 189 17.00 -11.64 5.52
C GLY A 189 16.22 -12.93 5.24
N GLU A 190 15.93 -13.20 3.97
CA GLU A 190 15.26 -14.43 3.54
C GLU A 190 16.16 -15.66 3.69
N CYS A 191 17.46 -15.54 3.38
CA CYS A 191 18.43 -16.60 3.67
C CYS A 191 18.44 -16.93 5.17
N TYR A 192 18.52 -15.92 6.04
CA TYR A 192 18.50 -16.13 7.48
C TYR A 192 17.18 -16.75 7.95
N LEU A 193 16.04 -16.36 7.38
CA LEU A 193 14.74 -16.96 7.68
C LEU A 193 14.72 -18.45 7.35
N LEU A 194 15.17 -18.85 6.15
CA LEU A 194 15.23 -20.26 5.73
C LEU A 194 16.18 -21.10 6.58
N LEU A 195 17.23 -20.47 7.12
CA LEU A 195 18.18 -21.09 8.06
C LEU A 195 17.73 -21.00 9.53
N GLU A 196 16.50 -20.54 9.80
CA GLU A 196 15.92 -20.42 11.15
C GLU A 196 16.74 -19.49 12.08
N LYS A 197 17.44 -18.52 11.50
CA LYS A 197 18.20 -17.47 12.18
C LYS A 197 17.36 -16.20 12.30
N PHE A 198 16.33 -16.27 13.14
CA PHE A 198 15.27 -15.24 13.20
C PHE A 198 15.77 -13.86 13.63
N ALA A 199 16.77 -13.77 14.52
CA ALA A 199 17.30 -12.49 14.97
C ALA A 199 18.01 -11.74 13.83
N GLU A 200 18.88 -12.42 13.10
CA GLU A 200 19.58 -11.87 11.92
C GLU A 200 18.60 -11.55 10.79
N SER A 201 17.59 -12.40 10.60
CA SER A 201 16.49 -12.12 9.67
C SER A 201 15.76 -10.82 10.02
N ALA A 202 15.49 -10.59 11.30
CA ALA A 202 14.84 -9.38 11.79
C ALA A 202 15.65 -8.11 11.49
N GLU A 203 16.98 -8.13 11.71
CA GLU A 203 17.86 -7.00 11.36
C GLU A 203 17.81 -6.67 9.87
N CYS A 204 17.91 -7.70 9.01
CA CYS A 204 17.87 -7.51 7.57
C CYS A 204 16.52 -6.94 7.09
N TYR A 205 15.40 -7.51 7.52
CA TYR A 205 14.08 -7.02 7.11
C TYR A 205 13.78 -5.62 7.65
N SER A 206 14.23 -5.29 8.87
CA SER A 206 14.14 -3.93 9.42
C SER A 206 14.93 -2.93 8.57
N LYS A 207 16.17 -3.24 8.21
CA LYS A 207 16.98 -2.38 7.33
C LYS A 207 16.37 -2.26 5.94
N ALA A 208 15.84 -3.34 5.37
CA ALA A 208 15.14 -3.32 4.09
C ALA A 208 13.90 -2.41 4.12
N ALA A 209 13.12 -2.43 5.21
CA ALA A 209 11.97 -1.55 5.40
C ALA A 209 12.41 -0.07 5.40
N GLU A 210 13.45 0.26 6.17
CA GLU A 210 14.01 1.62 6.25
C GLU A 210 14.45 2.14 4.87
N ILE A 211 15.21 1.34 4.12
CA ILE A 211 15.65 1.70 2.75
C ILE A 211 14.44 1.94 1.85
N ALA A 212 13.47 1.02 1.84
CA ALA A 212 12.32 1.12 0.96
C ALA A 212 11.47 2.36 1.25
N ILE A 213 11.28 2.71 2.53
CA ILE A 213 10.57 3.91 2.96
C ILE A 213 11.34 5.15 2.52
N ASN A 214 12.64 5.20 2.84
CA ASN A 214 13.48 6.34 2.50
C ASN A 214 13.53 6.56 1.00
N GLU A 215 13.62 5.51 0.17
CA GLU A 215 13.70 5.59 -1.29
C GLU A 215 12.36 5.77 -2.00
N GLY A 216 11.24 5.49 -1.33
CA GLY A 216 9.92 5.40 -1.95
C GLY A 216 9.79 4.19 -2.89
N SER A 217 10.49 3.09 -2.57
CA SER A 217 10.54 1.83 -3.33
C SER A 217 9.55 0.79 -2.76
N LEU A 218 8.37 1.27 -2.35
CA LEU A 218 7.40 0.49 -1.56
C LEU A 218 6.81 -0.70 -2.33
N GLY A 219 6.63 -0.59 -3.65
CA GLY A 219 6.15 -1.71 -4.48
C GLY A 219 7.17 -2.84 -4.59
N SER A 220 8.46 -2.51 -4.62
CA SER A 220 9.56 -3.49 -4.54
C SER A 220 9.57 -4.18 -3.19
N PHE A 221 9.50 -3.41 -2.10
CA PHE A 221 9.47 -3.96 -0.75
C PHE A 221 8.20 -4.77 -0.45
N ALA A 222 7.05 -4.39 -1.01
CA ALA A 222 5.83 -5.18 -0.93
C ALA A 222 6.00 -6.59 -1.52
N SER A 223 6.83 -6.74 -2.55
CA SER A 223 7.15 -8.07 -3.10
C SER A 223 7.99 -8.90 -2.12
N THR A 224 8.93 -8.25 -1.42
CA THR A 224 9.71 -8.85 -0.34
C THR A 224 8.81 -9.26 0.83
N LEU A 225 7.90 -8.38 1.28
CA LEU A 225 6.95 -8.68 2.36
C LEU A 225 6.02 -9.83 1.99
N LYS A 226 5.50 -9.87 0.75
CA LYS A 226 4.68 -10.99 0.27
C LYS A 226 5.41 -12.32 0.43
N GLN A 227 6.69 -12.35 0.04
CA GLN A 227 7.53 -13.54 0.13
C GLN A 227 7.83 -13.92 1.58
N PHE A 228 8.14 -12.93 2.43
CA PHE A 228 8.31 -13.11 3.87
C PHE A 228 7.05 -13.72 4.52
N TYR A 229 5.86 -13.17 4.28
CA TYR A 229 4.62 -13.69 4.86
C TYR A 229 4.31 -15.10 4.36
N MET A 230 4.51 -15.37 3.05
CA MET A 230 4.34 -16.71 2.48
C MET A 230 5.27 -17.74 3.13
N LEU A 231 6.54 -17.40 3.36
CA LEU A 231 7.48 -18.28 4.06
C LEU A 231 7.13 -18.41 5.55
N GLY A 232 6.72 -17.30 6.18
CA GLY A 232 6.32 -17.21 7.58
C GLY A 232 5.24 -18.20 7.99
N GLU A 233 4.33 -18.57 7.07
CA GLU A 233 3.30 -19.60 7.30
C GLU A 233 3.85 -20.99 7.65
N ASN A 234 5.15 -21.23 7.40
CA ASN A 234 5.82 -22.51 7.67
C ASN A 234 6.55 -22.55 9.03
N PHE A 235 6.48 -21.45 9.80
CA PHE A 235 7.11 -21.28 11.11
C PHE A 235 6.04 -20.95 12.17
N LYS A 236 6.43 -20.93 13.44
CA LYS A 236 5.48 -20.61 14.51
C LYS A 236 5.26 -19.10 14.62
N PRO A 237 4.05 -18.63 14.98
CA PRO A 237 3.77 -17.21 15.14
C PRO A 237 4.74 -16.48 16.09
N GLU A 238 5.17 -17.13 17.17
CA GLU A 238 6.13 -16.57 18.14
C GLU A 238 7.55 -16.34 17.57
N GLU A 239 7.93 -17.04 16.51
CA GLU A 239 9.22 -16.89 15.82
C GLU A 239 9.18 -15.74 14.81
N ILE A 240 8.03 -15.57 14.15
CA ILE A 240 7.83 -14.58 13.09
C ILE A 240 7.45 -13.20 13.65
N LYS A 241 6.67 -13.16 14.74
CA LYS A 241 6.17 -11.91 15.33
C LYS A 241 7.29 -10.88 15.64
N PRO A 242 8.44 -11.25 16.24
CA PRO A 242 9.51 -10.29 16.49
C PRO A 242 10.11 -9.67 15.22
N ILE A 243 10.12 -10.40 14.09
CA ILE A 243 10.59 -9.88 12.80
C ILE A 243 9.64 -8.80 12.30
N ILE A 244 8.32 -9.04 12.36
CA ILE A 244 7.29 -8.08 11.98
C ILE A 244 7.36 -6.82 12.85
N GLU A 245 7.45 -6.98 14.16
CA GLU A 245 7.53 -5.85 15.10
C GLU A 245 8.77 -5.00 14.85
N LYS A 246 9.92 -5.64 14.57
CA LYS A 246 11.17 -4.93 14.30
C LYS A 246 11.17 -4.17 12.97
N MET A 247 10.41 -4.62 11.97
CA MET A 247 10.25 -3.87 10.72
C MET A 247 9.58 -2.51 10.91
N ASN A 248 8.82 -2.32 12.00
CA ASN A 248 8.10 -1.08 12.31
C ASN A 248 7.35 -0.50 11.10
N LEU A 249 6.60 -1.38 10.42
CA LEU A 249 5.95 -1.04 9.15
C LEU A 249 4.98 0.16 9.33
N PRO A 250 4.90 1.08 8.35
CA PRO A 250 3.91 2.15 8.36
C PRO A 250 2.49 1.60 8.36
N CYS A 251 1.60 2.20 9.14
CA CYS A 251 0.20 1.82 9.18
C CYS A 251 -0.64 2.66 8.21
N ILE A 252 -1.61 1.98 7.59
CA ILE A 252 -2.68 2.61 6.82
C ILE A 252 -3.89 2.79 7.74
N ALA A 253 -4.40 4.00 7.84
CA ALA A 253 -5.55 4.34 8.66
C ALA A 253 -6.76 4.69 7.80
N ILE A 254 -7.93 4.21 8.19
CA ILE A 254 -9.23 4.75 7.77
C ILE A 254 -9.82 5.57 8.89
N PHE A 255 -10.46 6.68 8.54
CA PHE A 255 -11.05 7.58 9.50
C PHE A 255 -12.50 7.92 9.18
N SER A 256 -13.29 8.02 10.24
CA SER A 256 -14.65 8.58 10.26
C SER A 256 -14.88 9.15 11.65
N GLY A 257 -15.35 10.37 11.74
CA GLY A 257 -15.55 11.03 13.04
C GLY A 257 -16.70 12.01 13.04
N HIS A 258 -17.09 12.42 14.23
CA HIS A 258 -18.11 13.45 14.40
C HIS A 258 -17.64 14.80 13.87
N MET A 259 -18.60 15.51 13.27
CA MET A 259 -18.48 16.95 13.09
C MET A 259 -18.52 17.69 14.43
N ILE A 260 -17.84 18.84 14.50
CA ILE A 260 -18.06 19.77 15.62
C ILE A 260 -19.54 20.12 15.70
N ASP A 261 -20.06 20.11 16.93
CA ASP A 261 -21.46 20.40 17.18
C ASP A 261 -21.79 21.86 16.83
N ARG A 262 -22.87 22.04 16.05
CA ARG A 262 -23.45 23.37 15.82
C ARG A 262 -23.87 24.01 17.15
N PRO A 263 -23.78 25.35 17.27
CA PRO A 263 -24.30 26.06 18.44
C PRO A 263 -25.74 25.65 18.75
N GLY A 264 -26.01 25.26 20.00
CA GLY A 264 -27.35 24.86 20.44
C GLY A 264 -27.76 23.42 20.15
N ARG A 265 -26.84 22.53 19.71
CA ARG A 265 -27.13 21.09 19.62
C ARG A 265 -27.61 20.56 20.98
N LYS A 266 -28.77 19.88 20.99
CA LYS A 266 -29.43 19.41 22.21
C LYS A 266 -28.66 18.31 22.95
N VAL A 267 -28.10 17.36 22.20
CA VAL A 267 -27.29 16.25 22.72
C VAL A 267 -25.88 16.41 22.14
N PRO A 268 -24.91 16.88 22.96
CA PRO A 268 -23.53 17.03 22.53
C PRO A 268 -22.94 15.68 22.09
N ARG A 269 -22.18 15.69 20.99
CA ARG A 269 -21.39 14.54 20.51
C ARG A 269 -19.93 14.90 20.39
N PHE A 270 -19.66 16.10 19.84
CA PHE A 270 -18.33 16.67 19.76
C PHE A 270 -18.41 18.20 19.96
N PRO A 271 -18.48 18.66 21.22
CA PRO A 271 -18.57 20.09 21.52
C PRO A 271 -17.25 20.81 21.23
N ALA A 272 -17.32 22.09 20.85
CA ALA A 272 -16.15 22.89 20.49
C ALA A 272 -15.04 22.92 21.57
N TYR A 273 -15.40 22.87 22.85
CA TYR A 273 -14.41 22.86 23.94
C TYR A 273 -13.60 21.55 24.03
N ALA A 274 -14.06 20.47 23.41
CA ALA A 274 -13.34 19.19 23.38
C ALA A 274 -12.33 19.11 22.22
N GLU A 275 -12.25 20.13 21.34
CA GLU A 275 -11.36 20.13 20.17
C GLU A 275 -9.91 19.83 20.55
N GLU A 276 -9.38 20.49 21.58
CA GLU A 276 -7.97 20.34 21.97
C GLU A 276 -7.68 18.95 22.57
N GLN A 277 -8.62 18.40 23.35
CA GLN A 277 -8.50 17.05 23.89
C GLN A 277 -8.51 16.01 22.76
N VAL A 278 -9.48 16.10 21.84
CA VAL A 278 -9.57 15.22 20.68
C VAL A 278 -8.31 15.32 19.81
N ARG A 279 -7.81 16.53 19.58
CA ARG A 279 -6.55 16.74 18.85
C ARG A 279 -5.38 16.02 19.50
N ALA A 280 -5.22 16.15 20.82
CA ALA A 280 -4.14 15.51 21.55
C ALA A 280 -4.21 13.97 21.47
N GLU A 281 -5.41 13.40 21.55
CA GLU A 281 -5.62 11.95 21.41
C GLU A 281 -5.40 11.47 19.97
N LEU A 282 -5.80 12.23 18.96
CA LEU A 282 -5.50 11.93 17.56
C LEU A 282 -3.99 11.93 17.30
N ALA A 283 -3.27 12.92 17.84
CA ALA A 283 -1.81 12.99 17.73
C ALA A 283 -1.13 11.79 18.41
N ALA A 284 -1.66 11.33 19.55
CA ALA A 284 -1.17 10.13 20.22
C ALA A 284 -1.46 8.86 19.40
N ALA A 285 -2.64 8.74 18.80
CA ALA A 285 -3.00 7.62 17.93
C ALA A 285 -2.11 7.54 16.68
N VAL A 286 -1.88 8.67 15.99
CA VAL A 286 -0.99 8.75 14.81
C VAL A 286 0.39 8.19 15.13
N LYS A 287 0.97 8.56 16.28
CA LYS A 287 2.28 8.07 16.71
C LYS A 287 2.25 6.61 17.15
N LYS A 288 1.27 6.22 17.96
CA LYS A 288 1.12 4.85 18.50
C LYS A 288 1.07 3.80 17.40
N TYR A 289 0.33 4.08 16.33
CA TYR A 289 0.15 3.14 15.23
C TYR A 289 1.13 3.37 14.08
N ASN A 290 2.03 4.37 14.15
CA ASN A 290 2.88 4.75 13.03
C ASN A 290 2.06 5.04 11.75
N ILE A 291 1.00 5.84 11.88
CA ILE A 291 0.08 6.14 10.78
C ILE A 291 0.80 7.00 9.74
N HIS A 292 0.96 6.47 8.54
CA HIS A 292 1.60 7.18 7.43
C HIS A 292 0.66 7.40 6.24
N TYR A 293 -0.36 6.56 6.06
CA TYR A 293 -1.38 6.75 5.03
C TYR A 293 -2.75 6.88 5.68
N ALA A 294 -3.48 7.95 5.39
CA ALA A 294 -4.80 8.19 5.94
C ALA A 294 -5.85 8.30 4.82
N TYR A 295 -6.91 7.53 4.94
CA TYR A 295 -8.10 7.59 4.08
C TYR A 295 -9.26 8.18 4.88
N VAL A 296 -9.71 9.34 4.45
CA VAL A 296 -10.58 10.19 5.27
C VAL A 296 -11.49 11.06 4.39
N SER A 297 -12.62 11.49 4.93
CA SER A 297 -13.40 12.57 4.32
C SER A 297 -12.83 13.93 4.75
N CYS A 298 -13.62 15.00 4.78
CA CYS A 298 -13.11 16.34 5.09
C CYS A 298 -14.07 17.23 5.87
N ALA A 299 -14.98 16.66 6.65
CA ALA A 299 -15.92 17.46 7.45
C ALA A 299 -15.20 18.25 8.59
N CYS A 300 -15.83 19.33 9.06
CA CYS A 300 -15.31 20.08 10.21
C CYS A 300 -15.17 19.19 11.45
N GLY A 301 -14.21 19.45 12.33
CA GLY A 301 -13.98 18.61 13.50
C GLY A 301 -13.08 17.42 13.21
N GLY A 302 -13.58 16.20 13.45
CA GLY A 302 -12.77 14.99 13.51
C GLY A 302 -11.88 14.77 12.29
N ASP A 303 -12.46 14.86 11.09
CA ASP A 303 -11.74 14.60 9.83
C ASP A 303 -10.58 15.58 9.65
N ILE A 304 -10.85 16.89 9.71
CA ILE A 304 -9.83 17.93 9.55
C ILE A 304 -8.74 17.83 10.64
N LEU A 305 -9.13 17.57 11.89
CA LEU A 305 -8.15 17.38 12.97
C LEU A 305 -7.25 16.19 12.70
N PHE A 306 -7.81 15.05 12.27
CA PHE A 306 -7.03 13.86 11.97
C PHE A 306 -6.08 14.09 10.80
N ILE A 307 -6.54 14.72 9.72
CA ILE A 307 -5.70 15.08 8.58
C ILE A 307 -4.52 15.94 9.02
N GLU A 308 -4.76 16.99 9.82
CA GLU A 308 -3.69 17.85 10.32
C GLU A 308 -2.65 17.07 11.14
N GLU A 309 -3.07 16.17 12.01
CA GLU A 309 -2.13 15.38 12.81
C GLU A 309 -1.35 14.37 11.97
N VAL A 310 -1.94 13.78 10.93
CA VAL A 310 -1.22 12.91 9.99
C VAL A 310 -0.19 13.70 9.19
N LEU A 311 -0.56 14.87 8.64
CA LEU A 311 0.35 15.72 7.87
C LEU A 311 1.50 16.27 8.72
N LYS A 312 1.25 16.61 9.99
CA LYS A 312 2.30 17.03 10.95
C LYS A 312 3.37 15.97 11.21
N ASN A 313 3.07 14.69 10.94
CA ASN A 313 4.02 13.57 11.07
C ASN A 313 4.47 13.06 9.69
N ASP A 314 4.49 13.94 8.68
CA ASP A 314 4.92 13.66 7.30
C ASP A 314 4.11 12.54 6.61
N GLY A 315 2.91 12.23 7.11
CA GLY A 315 2.00 11.27 6.50
C GLY A 315 1.32 11.82 5.24
N MET A 316 0.73 10.91 4.47
CA MET A 316 -0.05 11.20 3.28
C MET A 316 -1.55 11.01 3.53
N CYS A 317 -2.36 11.95 3.07
CA CYS A 317 -3.82 11.90 3.20
C CYS A 317 -4.50 11.78 1.83
N PHE A 318 -5.38 10.80 1.72
CA PHE A 318 -6.30 10.59 0.60
C PHE A 318 -7.67 11.07 1.05
N ILE A 319 -8.08 12.21 0.52
CA ILE A 319 -9.32 12.88 0.93
C ILE A 319 -10.39 12.57 -0.10
N LEU A 320 -11.49 11.94 0.32
CA LEU A 320 -12.69 11.75 -0.49
C LEU A 320 -13.85 12.60 0.07
N PRO A 321 -14.17 13.72 -0.57
CA PRO A 321 -15.41 14.44 -0.31
C PRO A 321 -16.62 13.56 -0.68
N PRO A 322 -17.72 13.57 0.09
CA PRO A 322 -18.93 12.83 -0.24
C PRO A 322 -19.70 13.42 -1.43
N LEU A 323 -19.48 14.71 -1.71
CA LEU A 323 -20.10 15.50 -2.77
C LEU A 323 -19.02 16.30 -3.49
N PRO A 324 -19.32 17.00 -4.61
CA PRO A 324 -18.38 17.96 -5.18
C PRO A 324 -17.87 18.92 -4.09
N LEU A 325 -16.59 19.28 -4.15
CA LEU A 325 -15.89 19.90 -3.03
C LEU A 325 -16.60 21.15 -2.49
N GLU A 326 -17.12 21.99 -3.38
CA GLU A 326 -17.89 23.19 -3.03
C GLU A 326 -19.15 22.84 -2.22
N ALA A 327 -19.88 21.80 -2.62
CA ALA A 327 -21.07 21.33 -1.89
C ALA A 327 -20.67 20.71 -0.55
N THR A 328 -19.58 19.95 -0.50
CA THR A 328 -19.04 19.41 0.76
C THR A 328 -18.68 20.53 1.74
N ILE A 329 -18.03 21.60 1.26
CA ILE A 329 -17.68 22.76 2.08
C ILE A 329 -18.92 23.37 2.71
N GLN A 330 -19.97 23.62 1.92
CA GLN A 330 -21.21 24.24 2.41
C GLN A 330 -21.96 23.36 3.43
N ASN A 331 -21.96 22.04 3.21
CA ASN A 331 -22.80 21.12 3.99
C ASN A 331 -22.10 20.53 5.22
N SER A 332 -20.76 20.42 5.21
CA SER A 332 -20.02 19.66 6.23
C SER A 332 -18.81 20.39 6.81
N VAL A 333 -18.30 21.45 6.17
CA VAL A 333 -17.07 22.14 6.61
C VAL A 333 -17.38 23.50 7.21
N ASP A 334 -18.05 24.37 6.47
CA ASP A 334 -18.35 25.75 6.85
C ASP A 334 -19.76 25.89 7.45
N ILE A 335 -20.04 25.04 8.45
CA ILE A 335 -21.36 24.95 9.08
C ILE A 335 -21.46 25.66 10.43
N ILE A 336 -20.33 26.15 10.95
CA ILE A 336 -20.22 26.83 12.25
C ILE A 336 -19.90 28.31 11.99
N PRO A 337 -20.85 29.24 12.23
CA PRO A 337 -20.62 30.65 11.96
C PRO A 337 -19.38 31.20 12.70
N GLY A 338 -18.46 31.81 11.94
CA GLY A 338 -17.25 32.44 12.48
C GLY A 338 -16.13 31.47 12.90
N ALA A 339 -16.29 30.16 12.67
CA ALA A 339 -15.21 29.20 12.82
C ALA A 339 -14.28 29.22 11.59
N ASN A 340 -13.09 28.64 11.72
CA ASN A 340 -12.05 28.68 10.70
C ASN A 340 -11.84 27.36 9.94
N TRP A 341 -12.87 26.50 9.89
CA TRP A 341 -12.75 25.15 9.31
C TRP A 341 -12.49 25.17 7.81
N LYS A 342 -13.08 26.14 7.11
CA LYS A 342 -12.87 26.32 5.67
C LYS A 342 -11.42 26.70 5.37
N GLU A 343 -10.86 27.68 6.06
CA GLU A 343 -9.46 28.09 5.85
C GLU A 343 -8.48 26.97 6.24
N ARG A 344 -8.85 26.11 7.19
CA ARG A 344 -8.06 24.91 7.53
C ARG A 344 -8.07 23.90 6.39
N LEU A 345 -9.24 23.60 5.82
CA LEU A 345 -9.34 22.69 4.67
C LEU A 345 -8.59 23.24 3.45
N GLU A 346 -8.70 24.54 3.15
CA GLU A 346 -7.98 25.17 2.05
C GLU A 346 -6.46 24.98 2.20
N ARG A 347 -5.90 25.22 3.40
CA ARG A 347 -4.48 24.95 3.69
C ARG A 347 -4.11 23.48 3.56
N ILE A 348 -4.99 22.57 3.96
CA ILE A 348 -4.79 21.12 3.79
C ILE A 348 -4.68 20.76 2.31
N LEU A 349 -5.60 21.25 1.46
CA LEU A 349 -5.64 20.91 0.04
C LEU A 349 -4.42 21.41 -0.74
N GLU A 350 -3.76 22.47 -0.26
CA GLU A 350 -2.50 22.99 -0.80
C GLU A 350 -1.28 22.12 -0.46
N HIS A 351 -1.39 21.21 0.52
CA HIS A 351 -0.27 20.40 0.99
C HIS A 351 0.16 19.35 -0.05
N GLU A 352 1.48 19.10 -0.17
CA GLU A 352 2.03 18.17 -1.18
C GLU A 352 1.64 16.71 -0.92
N ASN A 353 1.56 16.32 0.36
CA ASN A 353 1.14 14.99 0.79
C ASN A 353 -0.39 14.77 0.80
N VAL A 354 -1.16 15.69 0.23
CA VAL A 354 -2.62 15.54 0.09
C VAL A 354 -2.99 15.20 -1.34
N ILE A 355 -3.72 14.09 -1.48
CA ILE A 355 -4.35 13.65 -2.72
C ILE A 355 -5.86 13.78 -2.56
N LEU A 356 -6.44 14.70 -3.32
CA LEU A 356 -7.88 14.83 -3.43
C LEU A 356 -8.41 13.77 -4.42
N LEU A 357 -9.34 12.96 -3.95
CA LEU A 357 -10.10 12.01 -4.75
C LEU A 357 -11.38 12.70 -5.25
N GLU A 358 -11.82 12.32 -6.44
CA GLU A 358 -13.04 12.87 -7.04
C GLU A 358 -14.26 12.18 -6.43
N SER A 359 -15.29 12.97 -6.12
CA SER A 359 -16.58 12.43 -5.70
C SER A 359 -17.27 11.74 -6.90
N GLU A 360 -17.86 10.58 -6.66
CA GLU A 360 -18.69 9.86 -7.64
C GLU A 360 -20.18 10.25 -7.53
N CYS A 361 -20.51 11.18 -6.63
CA CYS A 361 -21.86 11.69 -6.39
C CYS A 361 -21.90 13.20 -6.64
N ASP A 362 -22.88 13.67 -7.42
CA ASP A 362 -23.02 15.08 -7.79
C ASP A 362 -23.87 15.89 -6.80
N GLU A 363 -24.93 15.28 -6.23
CA GLU A 363 -25.89 15.96 -5.36
C GLU A 363 -26.41 15.01 -4.25
N ILE A 364 -26.87 15.59 -3.14
CA ILE A 364 -27.64 14.86 -2.12
C ILE A 364 -29.07 14.71 -2.66
N GLY A 365 -29.61 13.49 -2.69
CA GLY A 365 -31.02 13.26 -3.02
C GLY A 365 -31.98 13.98 -2.06
N ALA A 366 -33.26 14.09 -2.45
CA ALA A 366 -34.27 14.86 -1.71
C ALA A 366 -34.61 14.35 -0.29
N GLU A 367 -34.05 13.21 0.14
CA GLU A 367 -34.30 12.57 1.44
C GLU A 367 -33.01 12.37 2.26
N ASP A 368 -32.27 13.46 2.58
CA ASP A 368 -31.10 13.46 3.49
C ASP A 368 -30.21 12.20 3.31
N ASP A 369 -29.67 12.05 2.11
CA ASP A 369 -29.33 10.73 1.58
C ASP A 369 -28.07 10.14 2.25
N ALA A 370 -28.32 9.47 3.38
CA ALA A 370 -27.39 8.64 4.13
C ALA A 370 -26.59 7.67 3.25
N ILE A 371 -27.11 7.35 2.05
CA ILE A 371 -26.45 6.51 1.04
C ILE A 371 -25.16 7.17 0.53
N VAL A 372 -25.14 8.48 0.30
CA VAL A 372 -23.93 9.17 -0.21
C VAL A 372 -22.78 9.02 0.79
N TYR A 373 -23.05 9.29 2.07
CA TYR A 373 -22.04 9.12 3.13
C TYR A 373 -21.66 7.65 3.35
N ASP A 374 -22.60 6.70 3.25
CA ASP A 374 -22.29 5.27 3.31
C ASP A 374 -21.40 4.83 2.14
N PHE A 375 -21.69 5.30 0.94
CA PHE A 375 -20.87 5.07 -0.24
C PHE A 375 -19.46 5.61 -0.02
N THR A 376 -19.31 6.85 0.47
CA THR A 376 -18.00 7.43 0.81
C THR A 376 -17.24 6.57 1.82
N ASN A 377 -17.90 6.13 2.90
CA ASN A 377 -17.28 5.27 3.90
C ASN A 377 -16.80 3.93 3.31
N ARG A 378 -17.61 3.31 2.44
CA ARG A 378 -17.25 2.05 1.77
C ARG A 378 -16.13 2.24 0.76
N PHE A 379 -16.13 3.34 0.01
CA PHE A 379 -15.08 3.65 -0.96
C PHE A 379 -13.75 3.88 -0.25
N LEU A 380 -13.73 4.67 0.82
CA LEU A 380 -12.53 4.88 1.64
C LEU A 380 -12.03 3.56 2.24
N LEU A 381 -12.92 2.74 2.78
CA LEU A 381 -12.59 1.40 3.30
C LEU A 381 -11.97 0.51 2.22
N GLY A 382 -12.61 0.41 1.05
CA GLY A 382 -12.13 -0.40 -0.07
C GLY A 382 -10.77 0.07 -0.58
N SER A 383 -10.57 1.38 -0.67
CA SER A 383 -9.31 2.00 -1.10
C SER A 383 -8.16 1.72 -0.12
N ALA A 384 -8.44 1.83 1.18
CA ALA A 384 -7.46 1.54 2.21
C ALA A 384 -7.13 0.04 2.30
N LEU A 385 -8.13 -0.84 2.22
CA LEU A 385 -7.92 -2.30 2.15
C LEU A 385 -7.10 -2.68 0.92
N HIS A 386 -7.37 -2.06 -0.23
CA HIS A 386 -6.61 -2.29 -1.45
C HIS A 386 -5.14 -1.90 -1.26
N ARG A 387 -4.85 -0.71 -0.72
CA ARG A 387 -3.47 -0.29 -0.44
C ARG A 387 -2.79 -1.16 0.60
N ALA A 388 -3.48 -1.55 1.67
CA ALA A 388 -2.95 -2.43 2.71
C ALA A 388 -2.58 -3.80 2.15
N SER A 389 -3.44 -4.37 1.31
CA SER A 389 -3.16 -5.62 0.61
C SER A 389 -2.02 -5.49 -0.39
N ALA A 390 -1.94 -4.37 -1.12
CA ALA A 390 -0.91 -4.17 -2.14
C ALA A 390 0.49 -3.97 -1.54
N LEU A 391 0.57 -3.32 -0.37
CA LEU A 391 1.84 -3.03 0.32
C LEU A 391 2.18 -4.05 1.42
N HIS A 392 1.23 -4.89 1.82
CA HIS A 392 1.31 -5.77 3.00
C HIS A 392 1.61 -5.01 4.31
N PHE A 393 1.07 -3.81 4.42
CA PHE A 393 1.20 -2.94 5.59
C PHE A 393 0.04 -3.17 6.57
N PRO A 394 0.27 -2.98 7.88
CA PRO A 394 -0.80 -3.03 8.86
C PRO A 394 -1.85 -1.95 8.62
N MET A 395 -3.06 -2.20 9.09
CA MET A 395 -4.19 -1.30 8.96
C MET A 395 -4.91 -1.11 10.29
N CYS A 396 -5.41 0.10 10.54
CA CYS A 396 -6.29 0.41 11.67
C CYS A 396 -7.44 1.36 11.26
N GLY A 397 -8.51 1.34 12.04
CA GLY A 397 -9.54 2.38 12.03
C GLY A 397 -9.28 3.35 13.17
N VAL A 398 -9.43 4.65 12.90
CA VAL A 398 -9.40 5.68 13.93
C VAL A 398 -10.72 6.45 13.85
N THR A 399 -11.36 6.69 14.99
CA THR A 399 -12.65 7.37 14.99
C THR A 399 -12.79 8.33 16.15
N VAL A 400 -13.39 9.50 15.89
CA VAL A 400 -13.87 10.41 16.92
C VAL A 400 -15.36 10.16 17.10
N TRP A 401 -15.74 9.43 18.14
CA TRP A 401 -17.10 8.94 18.33
C TRP A 401 -17.50 8.95 19.80
N ASN A 402 -18.73 9.39 20.09
CA ASN A 402 -19.29 9.42 21.45
C ASN A 402 -19.89 8.06 21.89
N LEU A 403 -19.63 6.97 21.17
CA LEU A 403 -20.13 5.61 21.42
C LEU A 403 -21.65 5.43 21.35
N GLU A 404 -22.39 6.47 20.92
CA GLU A 404 -23.83 6.39 20.74
C GLU A 404 -24.17 5.98 19.31
N LYS A 405 -24.98 4.93 19.16
CA LYS A 405 -25.49 4.46 17.88
C LYS A 405 -26.62 5.36 17.42
N SER A 406 -26.46 5.97 16.25
CA SER A 406 -27.51 6.77 15.63
C SER A 406 -28.58 5.88 14.99
N GLY A 407 -28.18 4.68 14.55
CA GLY A 407 -29.04 3.78 13.78
C GLY A 407 -29.28 4.25 12.34
N LEU A 408 -28.61 5.34 11.92
CA LEU A 408 -28.66 5.88 10.58
C LEU A 408 -27.47 5.37 9.77
N THR A 409 -27.69 5.10 8.49
CA THR A 409 -26.62 4.75 7.55
C THR A 409 -25.70 5.97 7.31
N GLY A 410 -24.45 5.75 6.92
CA GLY A 410 -23.50 6.80 6.56
C GLY A 410 -22.85 7.56 7.73
N GLY A 411 -23.35 7.38 8.96
CA GLY A 411 -22.75 7.94 10.17
C GLY A 411 -21.49 7.22 10.63
N THR A 412 -20.84 7.78 11.66
CA THR A 412 -19.64 7.20 12.28
C THR A 412 -19.91 5.80 12.85
N ASP A 413 -21.10 5.55 13.40
CA ASP A 413 -21.45 4.22 13.92
C ASP A 413 -21.58 3.16 12.83
N SER A 414 -22.08 3.51 11.64
CA SER A 414 -22.11 2.57 10.51
C SER A 414 -20.71 2.32 9.95
N ALA A 415 -19.84 3.34 9.90
CA ALA A 415 -18.44 3.16 9.49
C ALA A 415 -17.70 2.20 10.44
N VAL A 416 -17.80 2.43 11.76
CA VAL A 416 -17.20 1.54 12.77
C VAL A 416 -17.72 0.10 12.64
N ALA A 417 -19.02 -0.08 12.40
CA ALA A 417 -19.59 -1.42 12.18
C ALA A 417 -18.99 -2.13 10.94
N LEU A 418 -18.79 -1.40 9.83
CA LEU A 418 -18.12 -1.93 8.64
C LEU A 418 -16.68 -2.39 8.95
N TRP A 419 -15.97 -1.63 9.78
CA TRP A 419 -14.57 -1.95 10.13
C TRP A 419 -14.50 -3.17 11.05
N GLN A 420 -15.44 -3.29 12.00
CA GLN A 420 -15.58 -4.47 12.86
C GLN A 420 -15.86 -5.74 12.05
N ASP A 421 -16.75 -5.69 11.05
CA ASP A 421 -17.03 -6.80 10.13
C ASP A 421 -15.76 -7.28 9.39
N LYS A 422 -14.81 -6.38 9.15
CA LYS A 422 -13.52 -6.68 8.52
C LYS A 422 -12.40 -7.00 9.51
N ASN A 423 -12.70 -7.12 10.80
CA ASN A 423 -11.71 -7.37 11.87
C ASN A 423 -10.57 -6.33 11.90
N ILE A 424 -10.86 -5.10 11.50
CA ILE A 424 -9.87 -4.01 11.55
C ILE A 424 -9.74 -3.54 13.01
N PRO A 425 -8.53 -3.45 13.58
CA PRO A 425 -8.33 -2.85 14.90
C PRO A 425 -8.80 -1.39 14.92
N ILE A 426 -9.54 -0.98 15.95
CA ILE A 426 -10.15 0.35 16.02
C ILE A 426 -9.67 1.11 17.26
N GLU A 427 -9.12 2.31 17.05
CA GLU A 427 -8.88 3.30 18.10
C GLU A 427 -10.08 4.25 18.16
N ILE A 428 -10.76 4.28 19.31
CA ILE A 428 -11.93 5.15 19.54
C ILE A 428 -11.52 6.30 20.45
N ILE A 429 -11.61 7.52 19.93
CA ILE A 429 -11.39 8.77 20.64
C ILE A 429 -12.75 9.35 21.01
N THR A 430 -13.01 9.46 22.31
CA THR A 430 -14.31 9.93 22.81
C THR A 430 -14.19 11.40 23.19
N PRO A 431 -14.91 12.33 22.54
CA PRO A 431 -14.91 13.73 22.94
C PRO A 431 -15.40 13.90 24.38
N GLU A 432 -14.73 14.74 25.16
CA GLU A 432 -15.21 15.10 26.49
C GLU A 432 -16.58 15.78 26.41
N ILE A 433 -17.56 15.25 27.15
CA ILE A 433 -18.89 15.85 27.31
C ILE A 433 -19.04 16.26 28.77
N LYS A 434 -18.98 17.56 29.03
CA LYS A 434 -19.27 18.14 30.35
C LYS A 434 -20.77 17.98 30.61
N LYS A 435 -21.10 17.32 31.72
CA LYS A 435 -22.48 17.13 32.19
C LYS A 435 -23.06 18.39 32.80
#